data_AF-T1CBF6-F1
#
_entry.id   AF-T1CBF6-F1
#
_cell.length_a   1.000
_cell.length_b   1.000
_cell.length_c   1.000
_cell.angle_alpha   90.00
_cell.angle_beta   90.00
_cell.angle_gamma   90.00
#
_symmetry.space_group_name_H-M   'P 1'
#
loop_
_entity.id
_entity.type
_entity.pdbx_description
1 polymer ?
#
loop_
_entity_poly.entity_id
_entity_poly.type
_entity_poly.pdbx_seq_one_letter_code
_entity_poly.pdbx_strand_id
1 'polypeptide(L)'
;MWAGNESLSIGYAGIEIVSLATGLSRSTIIKGMKEITNKRELKDRIRDHGGGRKKEVDRNPGIREELIKLIESSTRGDPQSSLLWESKSLRKLSAELREKGYSASHVLVEKCSMTWNTTSRATGR
;
A
#
# COMPACT_ATOMS: atom_id res chain seq x y z
N MET A 1 15.09 -7.90 -21.48
CA MET A 1 15.15 -9.26 -20.89
C MET A 1 16.01 -10.24 -21.71
N TRP A 2 17.17 -9.83 -22.21
CA TRP A 2 17.97 -10.70 -23.09
C TRP A 2 18.78 -11.76 -22.32
N ALA A 3 19.52 -11.36 -21.29
CA ALA A 3 20.39 -12.26 -20.52
C ALA A 3 19.66 -13.45 -19.86
N GLY A 4 18.42 -13.24 -19.40
CA GLY A 4 17.60 -14.32 -18.85
C GLY A 4 17.15 -15.34 -19.91
N ASN A 5 16.89 -14.88 -21.14
CA ASN A 5 16.51 -15.73 -22.25
C ASN A 5 17.70 -16.58 -22.72
N GLU A 6 18.86 -15.94 -22.92
CA GLU A 6 20.10 -16.66 -23.28
C GLU A 6 20.47 -17.72 -22.25
N SER A 7 20.34 -17.39 -20.97
CA SER A 7 20.59 -18.36 -19.90
C SER A 7 19.62 -19.55 -19.94
N LEU A 8 18.36 -19.36 -20.35
CA LEU A 8 17.39 -20.44 -20.52
C LEU A 8 17.73 -21.30 -21.75
N SER A 9 18.15 -20.66 -22.85
CA SER A 9 18.56 -21.35 -24.09
C SER A 9 19.80 -22.22 -23.89
N ILE A 10 20.76 -21.77 -23.07
CA ILE A 10 21.98 -22.53 -22.77
C ILE A 10 21.69 -23.71 -21.81
N GLY A 11 20.70 -23.56 -20.92
CA GLY A 11 20.30 -24.61 -19.99
C GLY A 11 21.26 -24.75 -18.80
N TYR A 12 21.90 -25.92 -18.65
CA TYR A 12 22.78 -26.19 -17.51
C TYR A 12 23.97 -25.21 -17.50
N ALA A 13 24.25 -24.64 -16.33
CA ALA A 13 25.25 -23.58 -16.14
C ALA A 13 25.04 -22.28 -16.96
N GLY A 14 23.87 -22.08 -17.59
CA GLY A 14 23.59 -20.89 -18.41
C GLY A 14 23.74 -19.56 -17.66
N ILE A 15 23.40 -19.52 -16.37
CA ILE A 15 23.55 -18.31 -15.54
C ILE A 15 25.02 -17.93 -15.37
N GLU A 16 25.91 -18.92 -15.17
CA GLU A 16 27.34 -18.68 -14.99
C GLU A 16 28.00 -18.24 -16.28
N ILE A 17 27.68 -18.92 -17.39
CA ILE A 17 28.22 -18.60 -18.72
C ILE A 17 27.81 -17.18 -19.12
N VAL A 18 26.53 -16.82 -18.98
CA VAL A 18 26.05 -15.48 -19.32
C VAL A 18 26.62 -14.43 -18.37
N SER A 19 26.77 -14.73 -17.08
CA SER A 19 27.37 -13.80 -16.11
C SER A 19 28.83 -13.50 -16.43
N LEU A 20 29.62 -14.53 -16.79
CA LEU A 20 31.02 -14.37 -17.20
C LEU A 20 31.15 -13.61 -18.52
N ALA A 21 30.29 -13.92 -19.50
CA ALA A 21 30.35 -13.29 -20.83
C ALA A 21 29.90 -11.83 -20.81
N THR A 22 28.92 -11.48 -19.98
CA THR A 22 28.29 -10.14 -19.99
C THR A 22 28.71 -9.25 -18.82
N GLY A 23 29.36 -9.80 -17.80
CA GLY A 23 29.66 -9.11 -16.55
C GLY A 23 28.42 -8.80 -15.70
N LEU A 24 27.23 -9.27 -16.10
CA LEU A 24 26.00 -9.03 -15.34
C LEU A 24 25.98 -9.84 -14.06
N SER A 25 25.43 -9.24 -13.00
CA SER A 25 25.24 -9.97 -11.75
C SER A 25 24.29 -11.16 -11.97
N ARG A 26 24.62 -12.30 -11.33
CA ARG A 26 23.74 -13.49 -11.32
C ARG A 26 22.31 -13.14 -10.90
N SER A 27 22.16 -12.21 -9.96
CA SER A 27 20.84 -11.75 -9.50
C SER A 27 20.01 -11.06 -10.60
N THR A 28 20.66 -10.37 -11.53
CA THR A 28 20.02 -9.71 -12.68
C THR A 28 19.53 -10.75 -13.69
N ILE A 29 20.36 -11.75 -13.99
CA ILE A 29 20.03 -12.84 -14.91
C ILE A 29 18.85 -13.65 -14.37
N ILE A 30 18.89 -14.02 -13.08
CA ILE A 30 17.81 -14.74 -12.40
C ILE A 30 16.50 -13.93 -12.41
N LYS A 31 16.57 -12.61 -12.18
CA LYS A 31 15.37 -11.74 -12.29
C LYS A 31 14.80 -11.77 -13.70
N GLY A 32 15.64 -11.62 -14.73
CA GLY A 32 15.22 -11.71 -16.12
C GLY A 32 14.58 -13.06 -16.47
N MET A 33 15.15 -14.18 -15.99
CA MET A 33 14.54 -15.50 -16.15
C MET A 33 13.15 -15.56 -15.49
N LYS A 34 13.02 -15.08 -14.25
CA LYS A 34 11.74 -15.05 -13.53
C LYS A 34 10.70 -14.17 -14.21
N GLU A 35 11.12 -13.07 -14.83
CA GLU A 35 10.22 -12.18 -15.59
C GLU A 35 9.69 -12.86 -16.85
N ILE A 36 10.54 -13.61 -17.57
CA ILE A 36 10.15 -14.41 -18.74
C ILE A 36 9.19 -15.53 -18.34
N THR A 37 9.53 -16.30 -17.29
CA THR A 37 8.69 -17.43 -16.83
C THR A 37 7.34 -16.97 -16.28
N ASN A 38 7.29 -15.87 -15.54
CA ASN A 38 6.05 -15.40 -14.94
C ASN A 38 5.10 -14.66 -15.91
N LYS A 39 5.45 -14.52 -17.20
CA LYS A 39 4.69 -13.70 -18.18
C LYS A 39 4.12 -12.45 -17.52
N ARG A 40 4.95 -11.73 -16.73
CA ARG A 40 4.48 -10.52 -16.06
C ARG A 40 4.05 -9.57 -17.17
N GLU A 41 2.77 -9.22 -17.18
CA GLU A 41 2.28 -8.15 -18.05
C GLU A 41 3.19 -6.94 -17.87
N LEU A 42 3.59 -6.33 -18.98
CA LEU A 42 4.39 -5.12 -18.98
C LEU A 42 3.57 -4.04 -18.29
N LYS A 43 3.73 -3.91 -16.98
CA LYS A 43 3.15 -2.81 -16.23
C LYS A 43 3.85 -1.56 -16.71
N ASP A 44 3.07 -0.51 -16.92
CA ASP A 44 3.57 0.84 -17.25
C ASP A 44 4.51 1.40 -16.16
N ARG A 45 4.57 0.73 -15.00
CA ARG A 45 5.39 1.08 -13.84
C ARG A 45 6.43 0.01 -13.52
N ILE A 46 7.70 0.42 -13.52
CA ILE A 46 8.88 -0.43 -13.25
C ILE A 46 8.97 -0.88 -11.78
N ARG A 47 8.44 -0.10 -10.83
CA ARG A 47 8.52 -0.40 -9.39
C ARG A 47 7.23 -1.05 -8.89
N ASP A 48 7.37 -2.20 -8.24
CA ASP A 48 6.27 -2.86 -7.53
C ASP A 48 5.69 -1.95 -6.42
N HIS A 49 4.39 -2.04 -6.17
CA HIS A 49 3.74 -1.35 -5.06
C HIS A 49 4.27 -1.86 -3.72
N GLY A 50 4.42 -0.96 -2.73
CA GLY A 50 4.78 -1.35 -1.37
C GLY A 50 6.24 -1.14 -0.97
N GLY A 51 7.05 -0.42 -1.76
CA GLY A 51 8.41 -0.03 -1.38
C GLY A 51 8.52 1.06 -0.30
N GLY A 52 7.45 1.29 0.48
CA GLY A 52 7.41 2.26 1.59
C GLY A 52 6.92 1.57 2.87
N ARG A 53 7.19 2.19 4.03
CA ARG A 53 6.73 1.71 5.34
C ARG A 53 5.22 1.40 5.26
N LYS A 54 4.83 0.16 5.60
CA LYS A 54 3.42 -0.26 5.63
C LYS A 54 2.62 0.78 6.41
N LYS A 55 1.48 1.23 5.88
CA LYS A 55 0.68 2.31 6.49
C LYS A 55 0.24 1.83 7.87
N GLU A 56 0.32 2.69 8.90
CA GLU A 56 -0.18 2.37 10.25
C GLU A 56 -1.65 1.90 10.23
N VAL A 57 -2.43 2.37 9.24
CA VAL A 57 -3.82 1.96 8.97
C VAL A 57 -3.94 0.46 8.68
N ASP A 58 -2.98 -0.12 7.96
CA ASP A 58 -2.95 -1.57 7.66
C ASP A 58 -2.47 -2.38 8.88
N ARG A 59 -1.78 -1.73 9.82
CA ARG A 59 -1.22 -2.36 11.02
C ARG A 59 -2.23 -2.48 12.16
N ASN A 60 -3.22 -1.59 12.20
CA ASN A 60 -4.14 -1.52 13.34
C ASN A 60 -5.57 -1.20 12.89
N PRO A 61 -6.36 -2.22 12.48
CA PRO A 61 -7.75 -2.04 12.07
C PRO A 61 -8.62 -1.42 13.18
N GLY A 62 -8.23 -1.59 14.45
CA GLY A 62 -8.94 -1.01 15.61
C GLY A 62 -8.93 0.53 15.66
N ILE A 63 -7.99 1.20 14.99
CA ILE A 63 -7.98 2.67 14.93
C ILE A 63 -9.23 3.21 14.21
N ARG A 64 -9.69 2.50 13.18
CA ARG A 64 -10.87 2.91 12.41
C ARG A 64 -12.14 2.78 13.24
N GLU A 65 -12.29 1.68 13.96
CA GLU A 65 -13.45 1.42 14.82
C GLU A 65 -13.51 2.42 15.99
N GLU A 66 -12.38 2.68 16.65
CA GLU A 66 -12.32 3.64 17.75
C GLU A 66 -12.57 5.08 17.28
N LEU A 67 -12.13 5.43 16.07
CA LEU A 67 -12.44 6.72 15.46
C LEU A 67 -13.94 6.87 15.19
N ILE A 68 -14.60 5.83 14.68
CA ILE A 68 -16.06 5.84 14.45
C ILE A 68 -16.81 6.00 15.78
N LYS A 69 -16.46 5.20 16.80
CA LYS A 69 -17.06 5.32 18.14
C LYS A 69 -16.90 6.72 18.73
N LEU A 70 -15.76 7.37 18.51
CA LEU A 70 -15.48 8.72 19.01
C LEU A 70 -16.31 9.80 18.29
N ILE A 71 -16.62 9.57 17.02
CA ILE A 71 -17.50 10.44 16.24
C ILE A 71 -18.96 10.22 16.66
N GLU A 72 -19.39 8.95 16.79
CA GLU A 72 -20.74 8.58 17.24
C GLU A 72 -21.05 9.04 18.67
N SER A 73 -20.10 8.91 19.61
CA SER A 73 -20.30 9.35 20.99
C SER A 73 -20.46 10.86 21.12
N SER A 74 -19.89 11.61 20.19
CA SER A 74 -19.94 13.06 20.19
C SER A 74 -21.05 13.65 19.33
N THR A 75 -21.62 12.85 18.42
CA THR A 75 -22.67 13.30 17.49
C THR A 75 -23.91 12.45 17.76
N ARG A 76 -24.85 13.04 18.49
CA ARG A 76 -26.10 12.42 18.95
C ARG A 76 -27.14 12.23 17.82
N GLY A 77 -26.71 11.88 16.61
CA GLY A 77 -27.59 11.72 15.45
C GLY A 77 -26.87 11.75 14.10
N ASP A 78 -27.02 10.66 13.37
CA ASP A 78 -26.72 10.39 11.95
C ASP A 78 -25.24 10.36 11.46
N PRO A 79 -24.71 9.17 11.09
CA PRO A 79 -23.37 8.99 10.52
C PRO A 79 -23.29 9.41 9.04
N GLN A 80 -24.39 9.91 8.46
CA GLN A 80 -24.52 10.29 7.06
C GLN A 80 -24.22 11.77 6.84
N SER A 81 -23.00 12.23 7.09
CA SER A 81 -22.50 13.32 6.25
C SER A 81 -21.00 13.35 6.13
N SER A 82 -20.56 13.51 4.90
CA SER A 82 -19.26 14.01 4.48
C SER A 82 -18.87 15.38 5.08
N LEU A 83 -19.62 15.92 6.04
CA LEU A 83 -19.33 17.16 6.77
C LEU A 83 -19.00 16.91 8.26
N LEU A 84 -19.27 15.71 8.80
CA LEU A 84 -19.01 15.39 10.22
C LEU A 84 -17.52 15.46 10.59
N TRP A 85 -16.66 15.05 9.65
CA TRP A 85 -15.21 14.99 9.81
C TRP A 85 -14.52 16.35 9.53
N GLU A 86 -15.21 17.27 8.86
CA GLU A 86 -14.79 18.67 8.65
C GLU A 86 -15.15 19.52 9.88
N SER A 87 -16.31 19.25 10.49
CA SER A 87 -16.84 19.99 11.66
C SER A 87 -15.98 19.82 12.92
N LYS A 88 -15.37 18.65 13.12
CA LYS A 88 -14.38 18.44 14.18
C LYS A 88 -12.97 18.59 13.63
N SER A 89 -12.17 19.47 14.24
CA SER A 89 -10.75 19.56 13.93
C SER A 89 -10.08 18.18 14.05
N LEU A 90 -9.59 17.66 12.93
CA LEU A 90 -8.81 16.43 12.80
C LEU A 90 -7.68 16.32 13.86
N ARG A 91 -7.19 17.45 14.37
CA ARG A 91 -6.19 17.51 15.45
C ARG A 91 -6.76 17.05 16.79
N LYS A 92 -8.00 17.41 17.13
CA LYS A 92 -8.69 16.96 18.35
C LYS A 92 -8.93 15.45 18.30
N LEU A 93 -9.39 14.94 17.15
CA LEU A 93 -9.56 13.51 16.92
C LEU A 93 -8.24 12.73 17.07
N SER A 94 -7.14 13.28 16.55
CA SER A 94 -5.81 12.67 16.73
C SER A 94 -5.32 12.70 18.19
N ALA A 95 -5.67 13.74 18.95
CA ALA A 95 -5.31 13.86 20.37
C ALA A 95 -6.11 12.85 21.22
N GLU A 96 -7.41 12.75 21.00
CA GLU A 96 -8.30 11.79 21.69
C GLU A 96 -7.91 10.33 21.36
N LEU A 97 -7.51 10.03 20.12
CA LEU A 97 -6.97 8.73 19.75
C LEU A 97 -5.63 8.43 20.43
N ARG A 98 -4.79 9.46 20.60
CA ARG A 98 -3.50 9.34 21.30
C ARG A 98 -3.69 9.09 22.79
N GLU A 99 -4.68 9.71 23.43
CA GLU A 99 -5.04 9.44 24.83
C GLU A 99 -5.53 7.99 25.01
N LYS A 100 -6.24 7.43 24.03
CA LYS A 100 -6.65 6.02 24.00
C LYS A 100 -5.50 5.04 23.70
N GLY A 101 -4.26 5.51 23.54
CA GLY A 101 -3.08 4.67 23.32
C GLY A 101 -2.77 4.35 21.85
N TYR A 102 -3.48 4.96 20.90
CA TYR A 102 -3.21 4.77 19.47
C TYR A 102 -2.27 5.86 18.94
N SER A 103 -1.19 5.46 18.27
CA SER A 103 -0.28 6.40 17.58
C SER A 103 -0.89 6.86 16.24
N ALA A 104 -1.98 7.62 16.31
CA ALA A 104 -2.66 8.18 15.16
C ALA A 104 -2.27 9.64 14.93
N SER A 105 -1.54 9.91 13.85
CA SER A 105 -1.28 11.29 13.40
C SER A 105 -2.51 11.86 12.70
N HIS A 106 -2.67 13.19 12.70
CA HIS A 106 -3.68 13.90 11.91
C HIS A 106 -3.71 13.46 10.44
N VAL A 107 -2.55 13.22 9.84
CA VAL A 107 -2.40 12.76 8.44
C VAL A 107 -3.02 11.37 8.25
N LEU A 108 -2.98 10.52 9.28
CA LEU A 108 -3.62 9.21 9.28
C LEU A 108 -5.15 9.35 9.29
N VAL A 109 -5.67 10.23 10.15
CA VAL A 109 -7.10 10.50 10.30
C VAL A 109 -7.67 11.09 9.00
N GLU A 110 -6.97 12.06 8.40
CA GLU A 110 -7.30 12.65 7.11
C GLU A 110 -7.36 11.60 5.99
N LYS A 111 -6.36 10.73 5.92
CA LYS A 111 -6.30 9.66 4.92
C LYS A 111 -7.40 8.62 5.10
N CYS A 112 -7.71 8.24 6.34
CA CYS A 112 -8.82 7.36 6.66
C CYS A 112 -10.16 7.99 6.23
N SER A 113 -10.35 9.28 6.51
CA SER A 113 -11.54 10.01 6.09
C SER A 113 -11.70 10.05 4.57
N MET A 114 -10.64 10.42 3.85
CA MET A 114 -10.66 10.43 2.38
C MET A 114 -10.97 9.06 1.79
N THR A 115 -10.38 7.99 2.35
CA THR A 115 -10.65 6.60 1.90
C THR A 115 -12.09 6.19 2.16
N TRP A 116 -12.72 6.70 3.24
CA TRP A 116 -14.12 6.42 3.54
C TRP A 116 -15.06 7.18 2.60
N ASN A 117 -14.77 8.46 2.30
CA ASN A 117 -15.54 9.28 1.37
C ASN A 117 -15.52 8.71 -0.07
N THR A 118 -14.38 8.15 -0.50
CA THR A 118 -14.32 7.49 -1.80
C THR A 118 -15.08 6.16 -1.83
N THR A 119 -15.07 5.41 -0.72
CA THR A 119 -15.80 4.14 -0.60
C THR A 119 -17.32 4.37 -0.55
N SER A 120 -17.81 5.37 0.20
CA SER A 120 -19.24 5.67 0.31
C SER A 120 -19.84 6.20 -1.00
N ARG A 121 -19.06 6.97 -1.79
CA ARG A 121 -19.45 7.37 -3.15
C ARG A 121 -19.55 6.21 -4.13
N ALA A 122 -18.82 5.10 -3.89
CA ALA A 122 -18.83 3.94 -4.79
C ALA A 122 -20.06 3.05 -4.59
N THR A 123 -20.73 3.09 -3.43
CA THR A 123 -21.91 2.27 -3.12
C THR A 123 -23.24 2.89 -3.55
N GLY A 124 -23.22 4.07 -4.19
CA GLY A 124 -24.41 4.80 -4.65
C GLY A 124 -24.64 4.69 -6.16
N ARG A 125 -24.77 3.47 -6.70
CA ARG A 125 -25.26 3.22 -8.06
C ARG A 125 -26.16 2.01 -8.13
#